data_AF-A0A6A2X7J1-F1
#
_entry.id   AF-A0A6A2X7J1-F1
#
_cell.length_a   1.000
_cell.length_b   1.000
_cell.length_c   1.000
_cell.angle_alpha   90.00
_cell.angle_beta   90.00
_cell.angle_gamma   90.00
#
_symmetry.space_group_name_H-M   'P 1'
#
loop_
_entity.id
_entity.type
_entity.pdbx_description
1 polymer ?
#
loop_
_entity_poly.entity_id
_entity_poly.type
_entity_poly.pdbx_seq_one_letter_code
_entity_poly.pdbx_strand_id
1 'polypeptide(L)'
;MAVKNSTSAHGKRSRRKADDSSSLIPKLMKTPKTTMALALLIIDSVLVSFIIAYVPYTKIDWDAYMSQVSGFLGGERDYNFLLGDTGPLVYPAGFLYVYSAIQYVTGGQVFPAQILFGVLYTINLGIVLLIYVKTDVVPWWALSLLCLSKRVHSIFVLRLFNDCFAMTFLHAAMASILFGWWRFGLIIFSAAVSIKMNVLLFAPSLFILMIKAMNISGVISALAGAALVQIVLGLPFLVSYPIEYISRAFNLGRVFIHFWSVNFKFIREPIFVSKEFAITLLIAHLVLLIVFAHHKWCK
;
A
#
# COMPACT_ATOMS: atom_id res chain seq x y z
N MET A 1 -72.93 -18.77 -11.34
CA MET A 1 -71.94 -17.69 -11.29
C MET A 1 -71.30 -17.67 -9.90
N ALA A 2 -70.06 -18.13 -9.76
CA ALA A 2 -69.23 -17.85 -8.59
C ALA A 2 -67.76 -18.00 -8.99
N VAL A 3 -67.06 -16.88 -8.91
CA VAL A 3 -65.68 -16.65 -9.38
C VAL A 3 -64.68 -17.26 -8.40
N LYS A 4 -63.70 -17.99 -8.93
CA LYS A 4 -62.53 -18.51 -8.19
C LYS A 4 -61.52 -17.36 -8.02
N ASN A 5 -61.33 -16.87 -6.79
CA ASN A 5 -60.25 -15.94 -6.46
C ASN A 5 -58.95 -16.71 -6.17
N SER A 6 -57.96 -16.54 -7.03
CA SER A 6 -56.59 -17.06 -6.88
C SER A 6 -55.61 -15.90 -6.61
N THR A 7 -55.38 -15.54 -5.35
CA THR A 7 -54.30 -14.58 -5.00
C THR A 7 -53.78 -14.84 -3.59
N SER A 8 -52.70 -15.62 -3.43
CA SER A 8 -51.97 -15.67 -2.14
C SER A 8 -50.51 -16.19 -2.22
N ALA A 9 -49.99 -16.61 -3.38
CA ALA A 9 -48.63 -17.17 -3.45
C ALA A 9 -47.51 -16.12 -3.69
N HIS A 10 -47.82 -14.92 -4.20
CA HIS A 10 -46.81 -13.93 -4.60
C HIS A 10 -46.36 -12.97 -3.48
N GLY A 11 -47.14 -12.84 -2.39
CA GLY A 11 -46.79 -11.94 -1.27
C GLY A 11 -45.72 -12.47 -0.31
N LYS A 12 -45.56 -13.79 -0.19
CA LYS A 12 -44.61 -14.41 0.75
C LYS A 12 -43.18 -14.51 0.21
N ARG A 13 -42.97 -14.53 -1.12
CA ARG A 13 -41.64 -14.68 -1.72
C ARG A 13 -40.88 -13.35 -1.81
N SER A 14 -41.59 -12.22 -1.84
CA SER A 14 -41.00 -10.87 -1.86
C SER A 14 -40.49 -10.44 -0.48
N ARG A 15 -41.19 -10.79 0.61
CA ARG A 15 -40.78 -10.43 1.98
C ARG A 15 -39.52 -11.13 2.50
N ARG A 16 -39.10 -12.25 1.91
CA ARG A 16 -37.87 -12.97 2.33
C ARG A 16 -36.58 -12.41 1.73
N LYS A 17 -36.65 -11.54 0.72
CA LYS A 17 -35.46 -10.98 0.04
C LYS A 17 -35.06 -9.58 0.52
N ALA A 18 -35.88 -8.93 1.33
CA ALA A 18 -35.66 -7.56 1.81
C ALA A 18 -35.08 -7.48 3.23
N ASP A 19 -34.87 -8.62 3.91
CA ASP A 19 -34.46 -8.65 5.33
C ASP A 19 -32.99 -9.10 5.54
N ASP A 20 -32.24 -9.35 4.46
CA ASP A 20 -30.85 -9.82 4.53
C ASP A 20 -29.81 -8.72 4.27
N SER A 21 -30.26 -7.49 3.99
CA SER A 21 -29.39 -6.32 3.73
C SER A 21 -29.23 -5.38 4.94
N SER A 22 -29.89 -5.65 6.07
CA SER A 22 -30.00 -4.71 7.20
C SER A 22 -29.06 -4.97 8.38
N SER A 23 -28.09 -5.91 8.32
CA SER A 23 -27.21 -6.14 9.49
C SER A 23 -25.84 -6.76 9.19
N LEU A 24 -25.04 -6.11 8.33
CA LEU A 24 -23.61 -6.43 8.23
C LEU A 24 -22.83 -6.08 9.52
N ILE A 25 -23.24 -5.01 10.22
CA ILE A 25 -22.55 -4.50 11.41
C ILE A 25 -22.79 -5.36 12.67
N PRO A 26 -24.02 -5.80 13.00
CA PRO A 26 -24.25 -6.68 14.16
C PRO A 26 -23.67 -8.09 14.01
N LYS A 27 -23.50 -8.60 12.77
CA LYS A 27 -22.86 -9.92 12.53
C LYS A 27 -21.34 -9.89 12.70
N LEU A 28 -20.69 -8.74 12.46
CA LEU A 28 -19.25 -8.57 12.59
C LEU A 28 -18.78 -8.56 14.06
N MET A 29 -19.65 -8.20 15.01
CA MET A 29 -19.34 -8.15 16.45
C MET A 29 -19.33 -9.53 17.17
N LYS A 30 -19.38 -10.65 16.44
CA LYS A 30 -19.54 -11.98 17.05
C LYS A 30 -18.25 -12.68 17.47
N THR A 31 -17.07 -12.15 17.16
CA THR A 31 -15.80 -12.84 17.46
C THR A 31 -14.87 -12.00 18.34
N PRO A 32 -14.15 -12.61 19.30
CA PRO A 32 -13.14 -11.89 20.08
C PRO A 32 -12.10 -11.17 19.22
N LYS A 33 -11.78 -11.71 18.03
CA LYS A 33 -10.84 -11.12 17.07
C LYS A 33 -11.34 -9.80 16.47
N THR A 34 -12.59 -9.75 16.03
CA THR A 34 -13.18 -8.51 15.47
C THR A 34 -13.34 -7.43 16.53
N THR A 35 -13.76 -7.80 17.73
CA THR A 35 -13.83 -6.87 18.88
C THR A 35 -12.46 -6.31 19.23
N MET A 36 -11.44 -7.18 19.30
CA MET A 36 -10.05 -6.76 19.55
C MET A 36 -9.54 -5.83 18.45
N ALA A 37 -9.77 -6.16 17.18
CA ALA A 37 -9.37 -5.32 16.05
C ALA A 37 -9.99 -3.91 16.13
N LEU A 38 -11.29 -3.80 16.42
CA LEU A 38 -11.96 -2.52 16.56
C LEU A 38 -11.44 -1.73 17.77
N ALA A 39 -11.23 -2.39 18.91
CA ALA A 39 -10.68 -1.76 20.10
C ALA A 39 -9.27 -1.20 19.84
N LEU A 40 -8.39 -2.00 19.21
CA LEU A 40 -7.05 -1.58 18.83
C LEU A 40 -7.08 -0.39 17.88
N LEU A 41 -7.95 -0.41 16.86
CA LEU A 41 -8.06 0.69 15.92
C LEU A 41 -8.40 2.03 16.61
N ILE A 42 -9.30 1.99 17.59
CA ILE A 42 -9.68 3.18 18.38
C ILE A 42 -8.52 3.62 19.28
N ILE A 43 -7.97 2.70 20.08
CA ILE A 43 -6.89 2.99 21.02
C ILE A 43 -5.68 3.60 20.30
N ASP A 44 -5.31 3.00 19.18
CA ASP A 44 -4.11 3.39 18.43
C ASP A 44 -4.33 4.70 17.66
N SER A 45 -5.56 5.00 17.23
CA SER A 45 -5.90 6.33 16.68
C SER A 45 -5.78 7.44 17.73
N VAL A 46 -6.17 7.15 18.98
CA VAL A 46 -5.96 8.09 20.10
C VAL A 46 -4.48 8.24 20.40
N LEU A 47 -3.71 7.15 20.42
CA LEU A 47 -2.26 7.19 20.60
C LEU A 47 -1.59 8.04 19.51
N VAL A 48 -1.95 7.86 18.25
CA VAL A 48 -1.44 8.66 17.13
C VAL A 48 -1.76 10.15 17.31
N SER A 49 -2.96 10.47 17.79
CA SER A 49 -3.36 11.85 18.08
C SER A 49 -2.48 12.46 19.18
N PHE A 50 -2.16 11.69 20.22
CA PHE A 50 -1.22 12.11 21.26
C PHE A 50 0.21 12.26 20.76
N ILE A 51 0.68 11.37 19.87
CA ILE A 51 2.00 11.47 19.26
C ILE A 51 2.11 12.77 18.45
N ILE A 52 1.09 13.10 17.66
CA ILE A 52 1.07 14.35 16.87
C ILE A 52 1.08 15.57 17.80
N ALA A 53 0.33 15.53 18.91
CA ALA A 53 0.21 16.66 19.82
C ALA A 53 1.48 16.90 20.67
N TYR A 54 2.18 15.84 21.07
CA TYR A 54 3.21 15.92 22.11
C TYR A 54 4.62 15.52 21.67
N VAL A 55 4.81 14.86 20.53
CA VAL A 55 6.13 14.43 20.05
C VAL A 55 6.60 15.34 18.92
N PRO A 56 7.81 15.94 19.03
CA PRO A 56 8.34 16.80 17.98
C PRO A 56 8.46 16.09 16.63
N TYR A 57 8.05 16.79 15.57
CA TYR A 57 8.26 16.36 14.20
C TYR A 57 9.75 16.18 13.89
N THR A 58 10.10 15.13 13.15
CA THR A 58 11.47 14.85 12.72
C THR A 58 11.58 15.06 11.21
N LYS A 59 12.16 16.18 10.82
CA LYS A 59 12.41 16.51 9.42
C LYS A 59 13.43 15.55 8.81
N ILE A 60 13.04 14.85 7.74
CA ILE A 60 13.94 14.02 6.93
C ILE A 60 13.69 14.30 5.45
N ASP A 61 12.57 13.80 4.90
CA ASP A 61 12.33 13.85 3.45
C ASP A 61 11.27 14.87 3.01
N TRP A 62 10.47 15.41 3.94
CA TRP A 62 9.30 16.24 3.62
C TRP A 62 9.63 17.42 2.70
N ASP A 63 10.66 18.18 3.02
CA ASP A 63 11.06 19.35 2.23
C ASP A 63 11.56 18.94 0.84
N ALA A 64 12.31 17.83 0.73
CA ALA A 64 12.71 17.29 -0.56
C ALA A 64 11.48 16.88 -1.39
N TYR A 65 10.47 16.27 -0.78
CA TYR A 65 9.21 15.93 -1.45
C TYR A 65 8.47 17.19 -1.93
N MET A 66 8.36 18.21 -1.07
CA MET A 66 7.68 19.47 -1.44
C MET A 66 8.40 20.20 -2.56
N SER A 67 9.73 20.27 -2.56
CA SER A 67 10.51 20.88 -3.65
C SER A 67 10.32 20.14 -4.98
N GLN A 68 10.35 18.80 -4.97
CA GLN A 68 10.11 17.98 -6.16
C GLN A 68 8.69 18.18 -6.73
N VAL A 69 7.70 18.28 -5.85
CA VAL A 69 6.30 18.54 -6.23
C VAL A 69 6.14 19.94 -6.79
N SER A 70 6.77 20.95 -6.18
CA SER A 70 6.76 22.32 -6.69
C SER A 70 7.39 22.42 -8.09
N GLY A 71 8.48 21.71 -8.35
CA GLY A 71 9.06 21.60 -9.70
C GLY A 71 8.06 21.00 -10.70
N PHE A 72 7.41 19.90 -10.32
CA PHE A 72 6.39 19.25 -11.16
C PHE A 72 5.19 20.16 -11.45
N LEU A 73 4.65 20.85 -10.44
CA LEU A 73 3.56 21.80 -10.60
C LEU A 73 3.97 23.03 -11.43
N GLY A 74 5.25 23.41 -11.38
CA GLY A 74 5.86 24.43 -12.23
C GLY A 74 6.03 24.03 -13.70
N GLY A 75 5.70 22.78 -14.06
CA GLY A 75 5.74 22.29 -15.43
C GLY A 75 6.93 21.39 -15.76
N GLU A 76 7.84 21.13 -14.81
CA GLU A 76 8.99 20.26 -15.05
C GLU A 76 8.55 18.80 -15.29
N ARG A 77 9.12 18.17 -16.31
CA ARG A 77 8.85 16.78 -16.71
C ARG A 77 10.13 15.94 -16.85
N ASP A 78 11.31 16.54 -16.83
CA ASP A 78 12.56 15.79 -16.77
C ASP A 78 12.90 15.45 -15.31
N TYR A 79 12.99 14.15 -15.03
CA TYR A 79 13.31 13.63 -13.69
C TYR A 79 14.71 14.01 -13.20
N ASN A 80 15.61 14.44 -14.08
CA ASN A 80 16.91 14.98 -13.68
C ASN A 80 16.80 16.37 -13.03
N PHE A 81 15.76 17.13 -13.37
CA PHE A 81 15.54 18.49 -12.87
C PHE A 81 14.45 18.57 -11.78
N LEU A 82 13.71 17.50 -11.54
CA LEU A 82 12.86 17.34 -10.35
C LEU A 82 13.71 17.08 -9.10
N LEU A 83 14.33 18.15 -8.58
CA LEU A 83 15.29 18.11 -7.48
C LEU A 83 14.65 18.45 -6.13
N GLY A 84 15.11 17.78 -5.08
CA GLY A 84 14.96 18.21 -3.69
C GLY A 84 16.32 18.25 -3.01
N ASP A 85 16.34 18.58 -1.72
CA ASP A 85 17.59 18.67 -0.92
C ASP A 85 18.40 17.37 -0.92
N THR A 86 17.74 16.23 -1.18
CA THR A 86 18.34 14.90 -1.25
C THR A 86 18.70 14.45 -2.67
N GLY A 87 18.60 15.35 -3.65
CA GLY A 87 18.88 15.08 -5.07
C GLY A 87 17.62 14.84 -5.92
N PRO A 88 17.80 14.30 -7.14
CA PRO A 88 16.73 14.13 -8.11
C PRO A 88 15.69 13.11 -7.66
N LEU A 89 14.46 13.25 -8.16
CA LEU A 89 13.34 12.35 -7.90
C LEU A 89 13.65 10.92 -8.36
N VAL A 90 13.20 9.97 -7.55
CA VAL A 90 13.57 8.54 -7.64
C VAL A 90 12.34 7.64 -7.53
N TYR A 91 11.17 8.24 -7.35
CA TYR A 91 9.89 7.57 -7.22
C TYR A 91 9.13 7.69 -8.53
N PRO A 92 8.33 6.69 -8.93
CA PRO A 92 7.54 6.82 -10.14
C PRO A 92 6.45 7.88 -10.02
N ALA A 93 5.80 8.18 -11.13
CA ALA A 93 4.95 9.37 -11.27
C ALA A 93 3.77 9.44 -10.28
N GLY A 94 3.29 8.29 -9.78
CA GLY A 94 2.25 8.22 -8.75
C GLY A 94 2.60 9.03 -7.50
N PHE A 95 3.88 9.08 -7.11
CA PHE A 95 4.36 9.91 -6.01
C PHE A 95 4.01 11.39 -6.21
N LEU A 96 4.29 11.93 -7.40
CA LEU A 96 4.06 13.35 -7.70
C LEU A 96 2.58 13.70 -7.60
N TYR A 97 1.69 12.85 -8.10
CA TYR A 97 0.25 13.10 -8.00
C TYR A 97 -0.26 13.04 -6.56
N VAL A 98 0.18 12.03 -5.80
CA VAL A 98 -0.21 11.91 -4.38
C VAL A 98 0.26 13.12 -3.60
N TYR A 99 1.54 13.51 -3.72
CA TYR A 99 2.07 14.62 -2.95
C TYR A 99 1.63 16.00 -3.47
N SER A 100 1.25 16.13 -4.75
CA SER A 100 0.55 17.32 -5.25
C SER A 100 -0.82 17.49 -4.56
N ALA A 101 -1.58 16.40 -4.41
CA ALA A 101 -2.85 16.43 -3.70
C ALA A 101 -2.67 16.74 -2.20
N ILE A 102 -1.62 16.19 -1.57
CA ILE A 102 -1.27 16.53 -0.19
C ILE A 102 -0.95 18.02 -0.07
N GLN A 103 -0.08 18.55 -0.94
CA GLN A 103 0.30 19.96 -0.92
C GLN A 103 -0.92 20.86 -1.10
N TYR A 104 -1.83 20.50 -2.00
CA TYR A 104 -3.08 21.23 -2.22
C TYR A 104 -3.98 21.27 -0.97
N VAL A 105 -4.17 20.13 -0.29
CA VAL A 105 -5.06 20.03 0.89
C VAL A 105 -4.42 20.64 2.14
N THR A 106 -3.10 20.51 2.30
CA THR A 106 -2.38 20.92 3.52
C THR A 106 -1.74 22.30 3.41
N GLY A 107 -1.72 22.90 2.22
CA GLY A 107 -0.91 24.08 1.92
C GLY A 107 0.60 23.83 2.04
N GLY A 108 1.05 22.58 2.02
CA GLY A 108 2.45 22.19 2.26
C GLY A 108 2.88 22.29 3.74
N GLN A 109 1.96 22.55 4.65
CA GLN A 109 2.25 22.68 6.07
C GLN A 109 2.38 21.32 6.76
N VAL A 110 3.38 21.19 7.64
CA VAL A 110 3.70 19.93 8.33
C VAL A 110 2.55 19.47 9.23
N PHE A 111 1.97 20.35 10.06
CA PHE A 111 0.95 19.93 11.03
C PHE A 111 -0.33 19.37 10.37
N PRO A 112 -0.95 20.04 9.37
CA PRO A 112 -2.05 19.43 8.61
C PRO A 112 -1.65 18.12 7.91
N ALA A 113 -0.41 18.02 7.41
CA ALA A 113 0.09 16.77 6.85
C ALA A 113 0.22 15.67 7.90
N GLN A 114 0.66 15.96 9.13
CA GLN A 114 0.69 14.98 10.23
C GLN A 114 -0.71 14.44 10.55
N ILE A 115 -1.73 15.30 10.54
CA ILE A 115 -3.14 14.86 10.71
C ILE A 115 -3.54 13.93 9.57
N LEU A 116 -3.26 14.31 8.32
CA LEU A 116 -3.57 13.49 7.14
C LEU A 116 -2.88 12.11 7.21
N PHE A 117 -1.60 12.09 7.57
CA PHE A 117 -0.84 10.84 7.75
C PHE A 117 -1.32 10.04 8.95
N GLY A 118 -1.86 10.68 9.99
CA GLY A 118 -2.52 10.01 11.10
C GLY A 118 -3.80 9.28 10.65
N VAL A 119 -4.63 9.92 9.82
CA VAL A 119 -5.80 9.26 9.20
C VAL A 119 -5.35 8.11 8.29
N LEU A 120 -4.32 8.33 7.46
CA LEU A 120 -3.76 7.29 6.59
C LEU A 120 -3.24 6.09 7.40
N TYR A 121 -2.58 6.34 8.52
CA TYR A 121 -2.13 5.30 9.45
C TYR A 121 -3.30 4.47 9.98
N THR A 122 -4.36 5.13 10.47
CA THR A 122 -5.55 4.43 10.97
C THR A 122 -6.21 3.59 9.88
N ILE A 123 -6.33 4.11 8.66
CA ILE A 123 -6.85 3.35 7.51
C ILE A 123 -5.96 2.12 7.25
N ASN A 124 -4.65 2.31 7.18
CA ASN A 124 -3.70 1.21 6.95
C ASN A 124 -3.78 0.14 8.04
N LEU A 125 -3.80 0.54 9.32
CA LEU A 125 -3.96 -0.38 10.44
C LEU A 125 -5.28 -1.15 10.34
N GLY A 126 -6.38 -0.47 10.01
CA GLY A 126 -7.69 -1.10 9.79
C GLY A 126 -7.66 -2.17 8.69
N ILE A 127 -7.02 -1.88 7.56
CA ILE A 127 -6.84 -2.85 6.45
C ILE A 127 -6.00 -4.05 6.91
N VAL A 128 -4.89 -3.81 7.60
CA VAL A 128 -4.02 -4.88 8.11
C VAL A 128 -4.77 -5.77 9.11
N LEU A 129 -5.50 -5.17 10.06
CA LEU A 129 -6.34 -5.90 11.01
C LEU A 129 -7.43 -6.71 10.29
N LEU A 130 -8.07 -6.14 9.26
CA LEU A 130 -9.04 -6.85 8.43
C LEU A 130 -8.42 -8.08 7.76
N ILE A 131 -7.20 -7.97 7.23
CA ILE A 131 -6.46 -9.09 6.63
C ILE A 131 -6.24 -10.20 7.67
N TYR A 132 -5.76 -9.86 8.88
CA TYR A 132 -5.52 -10.85 9.93
C TYR A 132 -6.81 -11.51 10.44
N VAL A 133 -7.88 -10.72 10.61
CA VAL A 133 -9.20 -11.24 11.00
C VAL A 133 -9.75 -12.17 9.91
N LYS A 134 -9.60 -11.80 8.63
CA LYS A 134 -10.13 -12.57 7.49
C LYS A 134 -9.36 -13.89 7.26
N THR A 135 -8.05 -13.88 7.48
CA THR A 135 -7.18 -15.05 7.29
C THR A 135 -7.19 -15.99 8.48
N ASP A 136 -7.56 -15.50 9.67
CA ASP A 136 -7.70 -16.27 10.91
C ASP A 136 -6.41 -17.00 11.37
N VAL A 137 -5.24 -16.60 10.85
CA VAL A 137 -3.96 -17.32 11.03
C VAL A 137 -3.29 -17.15 12.40
N VAL A 138 -3.71 -16.18 13.21
CA VAL A 138 -3.13 -15.86 14.53
C VAL A 138 -4.23 -15.70 15.58
N PRO A 139 -3.96 -15.96 16.87
CA PRO A 139 -4.93 -15.73 17.95
C PRO A 139 -5.24 -14.22 18.14
N TRP A 140 -6.37 -13.91 18.77
CA TRP A 140 -6.86 -12.53 18.91
C TRP A 140 -5.87 -11.60 19.63
N TRP A 141 -5.16 -12.08 20.65
CA TRP A 141 -4.20 -11.28 21.41
C TRP A 141 -2.98 -10.88 20.58
N ALA A 142 -2.64 -11.65 19.53
CA ALA A 142 -1.48 -11.35 18.68
C ALA A 142 -1.72 -10.09 17.82
N LEU A 143 -2.97 -9.67 17.63
CA LEU A 143 -3.31 -8.42 16.94
C LEU A 143 -2.72 -7.20 17.65
N SER A 144 -2.58 -7.25 18.98
CA SER A 144 -1.99 -6.16 19.76
C SER A 144 -0.55 -5.87 19.36
N LEU A 145 0.21 -6.89 18.93
CA LEU A 145 1.60 -6.73 18.49
C LEU A 145 1.74 -5.81 17.26
N LEU A 146 0.69 -5.70 16.45
CA LEU A 146 0.67 -4.83 15.27
C LEU A 146 0.68 -3.35 15.64
N CYS A 147 0.21 -3.01 16.84
CA CYS A 147 0.11 -1.63 17.36
C CYS A 147 1.32 -1.22 18.22
N LEU A 148 2.22 -2.15 18.58
CA LEU A 148 3.36 -1.84 19.47
C LEU A 148 4.56 -1.21 18.75
N SER A 149 4.49 -1.07 17.42
CA SER A 149 5.64 -0.63 16.63
C SER A 149 5.85 0.88 16.69
N LYS A 150 6.74 1.33 17.57
CA LYS A 150 7.21 2.74 17.62
C LYS A 150 7.72 3.23 16.26
N ARG A 151 8.36 2.35 15.48
CA ARG A 151 8.92 2.70 14.17
C ARG A 151 7.81 3.05 13.17
N VAL A 152 6.73 2.27 13.11
CA VAL A 152 5.64 2.52 12.14
C VAL A 152 4.97 3.86 12.45
N HIS A 153 4.62 4.12 13.72
CA HIS A 153 4.09 5.42 14.15
C HIS A 153 4.99 6.57 13.70
N SER A 154 6.29 6.45 13.97
CA SER A 154 7.25 7.49 13.64
C SER A 154 7.42 7.68 12.12
N ILE A 155 7.37 6.62 11.32
CA ILE A 155 7.41 6.71 9.84
C ILE A 155 6.18 7.45 9.31
N PHE A 156 4.98 7.13 9.81
CA PHE A 156 3.74 7.77 9.38
C PHE A 156 3.66 9.23 9.84
N VAL A 157 3.65 9.49 11.15
CA VAL A 157 3.23 10.81 11.66
C VAL A 157 4.36 11.72 12.09
N LEU A 158 5.60 11.23 12.20
CA LEU A 158 6.76 12.05 12.57
C LEU A 158 7.74 12.29 11.43
N ARG A 159 7.69 11.50 10.35
CA ARG A 159 8.58 11.61 9.18
C ARG A 159 7.85 11.87 7.87
N LEU A 160 6.56 11.50 7.78
CA LEU A 160 5.70 11.72 6.61
C LEU A 160 6.25 11.05 5.33
N PHE A 161 6.77 9.84 5.46
CA PHE A 161 7.42 9.11 4.37
C PHE A 161 6.46 8.63 3.29
N ASN A 162 6.92 8.64 2.04
CA ASN A 162 6.18 8.15 0.88
C ASN A 162 5.75 6.67 1.04
N ASP A 163 6.56 5.88 1.75
CA ASP A 163 6.27 4.48 2.08
C ASP A 163 4.89 4.27 2.68
N CYS A 164 4.35 5.24 3.42
CA CYS A 164 3.03 5.16 4.02
C CYS A 164 1.93 4.96 2.98
N PHE A 165 1.94 5.74 1.91
CA PHE A 165 0.97 5.61 0.82
C PHE A 165 1.19 4.32 0.03
N ALA A 166 2.44 4.05 -0.35
CA ALA A 166 2.77 2.84 -1.10
C ALA A 166 2.33 1.56 -0.37
N MET A 167 2.62 1.46 0.93
CA MET A 167 2.26 0.29 1.73
C MET A 167 0.75 0.23 2.02
N THR A 168 0.07 1.37 2.21
CA THR A 168 -1.40 1.38 2.37
C THR A 168 -2.10 0.84 1.12
N PHE A 169 -1.67 1.27 -0.07
CA PHE A 169 -2.21 0.75 -1.33
C PHE A 169 -1.86 -0.74 -1.50
N LEU A 170 -0.65 -1.17 -1.17
CA LEU A 170 -0.30 -2.60 -1.20
C LEU A 170 -1.19 -3.44 -0.28
N HIS A 171 -1.42 -3.02 0.96
CA HIS A 171 -2.32 -3.73 1.88
C HIS A 171 -3.76 -3.71 1.37
N ALA A 172 -4.23 -2.61 0.76
CA ALA A 172 -5.55 -2.54 0.14
C ALA A 172 -5.68 -3.50 -1.06
N ALA A 173 -4.62 -3.64 -1.86
CA ALA A 173 -4.55 -4.62 -2.94
C ALA A 173 -4.63 -6.06 -2.40
N MET A 174 -3.87 -6.37 -1.35
CA MET A 174 -3.90 -7.67 -0.67
C MET A 174 -5.30 -7.98 -0.12
N ALA A 175 -5.93 -7.02 0.56
CA ALA A 175 -7.28 -7.18 1.07
C ALA A 175 -8.27 -7.44 -0.08
N SER A 176 -8.21 -6.65 -1.16
CA SER A 176 -9.07 -6.83 -2.34
C SER A 176 -8.92 -8.23 -2.96
N ILE A 177 -7.69 -8.74 -3.06
CA ILE A 177 -7.40 -10.10 -3.55
C ILE A 177 -7.98 -11.16 -2.60
N LEU A 178 -7.86 -10.98 -1.29
CA LEU A 178 -8.44 -11.90 -0.28
C LEU A 178 -9.98 -11.96 -0.35
N PHE A 179 -10.64 -10.88 -0.78
CA PHE A 179 -12.09 -10.86 -1.03
C PHE A 179 -12.46 -11.32 -2.47
N GLY A 180 -11.49 -11.78 -3.26
CA GLY A 180 -11.71 -12.31 -4.61
C GLY A 180 -11.77 -11.24 -5.71
N TRP A 181 -11.52 -9.97 -5.39
CA TRP A 181 -11.52 -8.86 -6.35
C TRP A 181 -10.17 -8.71 -7.05
N TRP A 182 -9.73 -9.76 -7.75
CA TRP A 182 -8.39 -9.86 -8.33
C TRP A 182 -8.02 -8.71 -9.27
N ARG A 183 -8.88 -8.39 -10.24
CA ARG A 183 -8.63 -7.32 -11.23
C ARG A 183 -8.47 -5.95 -10.55
N PHE A 184 -9.34 -5.67 -9.59
CA PHE A 184 -9.28 -4.43 -8.80
C PHE A 184 -8.04 -4.39 -7.90
N GLY A 185 -7.72 -5.51 -7.25
CA GLY A 185 -6.49 -5.67 -6.48
C GLY A 185 -5.24 -5.38 -7.31
N LEU A 186 -5.18 -5.83 -8.58
CA LEU A 186 -4.06 -5.55 -9.48
C LEU A 186 -3.97 -4.09 -9.91
N ILE A 187 -5.11 -3.41 -10.09
CA ILE A 187 -5.16 -1.97 -10.33
C ILE A 187 -4.57 -1.21 -9.13
N ILE A 188 -5.01 -1.55 -7.91
CA ILE A 188 -4.47 -0.93 -6.68
C ILE A 188 -2.99 -1.26 -6.50
N PHE A 189 -2.58 -2.51 -6.77
CA PHE A 189 -1.18 -2.92 -6.69
C PHE A 189 -0.31 -2.10 -7.65
N SER A 190 -0.78 -1.87 -8.88
CA SER A 190 -0.08 -1.01 -9.83
C SER A 190 -0.01 0.44 -9.35
N ALA A 191 -1.08 0.97 -8.75
CA ALA A 191 -1.04 2.28 -8.12
C ALA A 191 -0.04 2.36 -6.94
N ALA A 192 0.15 1.28 -6.18
CA ALA A 192 1.19 1.21 -5.16
C ALA A 192 2.61 1.26 -5.78
N VAL A 193 2.84 0.51 -6.86
CA VAL A 193 4.10 0.52 -7.61
C VAL A 193 4.39 1.90 -8.19
N SER A 194 3.38 2.61 -8.69
CA SER A 194 3.57 3.97 -9.24
C SER A 194 3.93 4.99 -8.16
N ILE A 195 3.67 4.71 -6.88
CA ILE A 195 4.08 5.56 -5.75
C ILE A 195 5.49 5.20 -5.30
N LYS A 196 5.81 3.90 -5.20
CA LYS A 196 7.16 3.43 -4.84
C LYS A 196 7.47 2.08 -5.48
N MET A 197 8.55 2.03 -6.26
CA MET A 197 8.94 0.84 -7.03
C MET A 197 9.21 -0.40 -6.17
N ASN A 198 9.57 -0.25 -4.89
CA ASN A 198 9.90 -1.39 -4.00
C ASN A 198 8.74 -2.37 -3.84
N VAL A 199 7.50 -1.94 -4.12
CA VAL A 199 6.32 -2.82 -4.14
C VAL A 199 6.44 -3.93 -5.20
N LEU A 200 7.28 -3.76 -6.23
CA LEU A 200 7.58 -4.82 -7.21
C LEU A 200 8.16 -6.10 -6.59
N LEU A 201 8.76 -6.02 -5.40
CA LEU A 201 9.24 -7.21 -4.68
C LEU A 201 8.13 -8.21 -4.34
N PHE A 202 6.86 -7.77 -4.32
CA PHE A 202 5.70 -8.64 -4.12
C PHE A 202 5.14 -9.23 -5.43
N ALA A 203 5.61 -8.76 -6.60
CA ALA A 203 5.09 -9.19 -7.90
C ALA A 203 5.30 -10.69 -8.20
N PRO A 204 6.45 -11.32 -7.86
CA PRO A 204 6.65 -12.74 -8.15
C PRO A 204 5.64 -13.65 -7.43
N SER A 205 5.42 -13.44 -6.13
CA SER A 205 4.45 -14.22 -5.35
C SER A 205 3.02 -13.95 -5.80
N LEU A 206 2.68 -12.69 -6.10
CA LEU A 206 1.38 -12.32 -6.65
C LEU A 206 1.11 -13.00 -7.99
N PHE A 207 2.08 -13.05 -8.89
CA PHE A 207 1.93 -13.69 -10.20
C PHE A 207 1.66 -15.19 -10.08
N ILE A 208 2.36 -15.89 -9.18
CA ILE A 208 2.08 -17.30 -8.88
C ILE A 208 0.63 -17.48 -8.40
N LEU A 209 0.19 -16.63 -7.46
CA LEU A 209 -1.20 -16.68 -6.96
C LEU A 209 -2.22 -16.42 -8.07
N MET A 210 -1.94 -15.49 -8.99
CA MET A 210 -2.81 -15.20 -10.13
C MET A 210 -2.96 -16.40 -11.06
N ILE A 211 -1.87 -17.09 -11.39
CA ILE A 211 -1.90 -18.30 -12.23
C ILE A 211 -2.71 -19.41 -11.55
N LYS A 212 -2.63 -19.55 -10.22
CA LYS A 212 -3.42 -20.55 -9.49
C LYS A 212 -4.90 -20.17 -9.37
N ALA A 213 -5.21 -18.89 -9.25
CA ALA A 213 -6.56 -18.41 -8.96
C ALA A 213 -7.39 -18.05 -10.20
N MET A 214 -6.75 -17.75 -11.33
CA MET A 214 -7.39 -17.24 -12.54
C MET A 214 -7.00 -18.05 -13.77
N ASN A 215 -7.86 -18.06 -14.79
CA ASN A 215 -7.49 -18.56 -16.11
C ASN A 215 -6.57 -17.56 -16.84
N ILE A 216 -5.93 -18.00 -17.92
CA ILE A 216 -4.96 -17.20 -18.69
C ILE A 216 -5.56 -15.86 -19.15
N SER A 217 -6.79 -15.85 -19.67
CA SER A 217 -7.48 -14.62 -20.08
C SER A 217 -7.69 -13.65 -18.91
N GLY A 218 -8.04 -14.17 -17.73
CA GLY A 218 -8.15 -13.42 -16.49
C GLY A 218 -6.83 -12.78 -16.07
N VAL A 219 -5.73 -13.55 -16.12
CA VAL A 219 -4.37 -13.06 -15.82
C VAL A 219 -3.98 -11.93 -16.78
N ILE A 220 -4.10 -12.16 -18.10
CA ILE A 220 -3.75 -11.17 -19.13
C ILE A 220 -4.53 -9.88 -18.90
N SER A 221 -5.83 -9.98 -18.68
CA SER A 221 -6.67 -8.80 -18.53
C SER A 221 -6.43 -8.05 -17.21
N ALA A 222 -6.07 -8.73 -16.13
CA ALA A 222 -5.64 -8.08 -14.88
C ALA A 222 -4.28 -7.37 -15.05
N LEU A 223 -3.32 -8.00 -15.74
CA LEU A 223 -2.03 -7.40 -16.07
C LEU A 223 -2.18 -6.19 -17.01
N ALA A 224 -3.08 -6.26 -17.99
CA ALA A 224 -3.38 -5.14 -18.88
C ALA A 224 -3.94 -3.94 -18.09
N GLY A 225 -4.82 -4.18 -17.12
CA GLY A 225 -5.31 -3.14 -16.21
C GLY A 225 -4.17 -2.51 -15.38
N ALA A 226 -3.27 -3.33 -14.83
CA ALA A 226 -2.10 -2.84 -14.11
C ALA A 226 -1.16 -2.02 -15.01
N ALA A 227 -0.89 -2.48 -16.24
CA ALA A 227 -0.06 -1.76 -17.21
C ALA A 227 -0.68 -0.42 -17.61
N LEU A 228 -2.00 -0.38 -17.82
CA LEU A 228 -2.73 0.86 -18.14
C LEU A 228 -2.54 1.92 -17.04
N VAL A 229 -2.57 1.54 -15.76
CA VAL A 229 -2.29 2.46 -14.65
C VAL A 229 -0.90 3.08 -14.76
N GLN A 230 0.14 2.28 -15.06
CA GLN A 230 1.50 2.79 -15.22
C GLN A 230 1.62 3.73 -16.42
N ILE A 231 1.00 3.37 -17.55
CA ILE A 231 1.02 4.20 -18.76
C ILE A 231 0.32 5.53 -18.51
N VAL A 232 -0.88 5.52 -17.92
CA VAL A 232 -1.67 6.74 -17.68
C VAL A 232 -0.96 7.68 -16.71
N LEU A 233 -0.46 7.15 -15.59
CA LEU A 233 0.25 7.98 -14.60
C LEU A 233 1.62 8.43 -15.12
N GLY A 234 2.31 7.58 -15.89
CA GLY A 234 3.60 7.94 -16.48
C GLY A 234 3.51 8.83 -17.72
N LEU A 235 2.32 9.00 -18.31
CA LEU A 235 2.15 9.53 -19.67
C LEU A 235 2.88 10.86 -19.93
N PRO A 236 2.77 11.89 -19.07
CA PRO A 236 3.44 13.17 -19.33
C PRO A 236 4.96 13.05 -19.43
N PHE A 237 5.53 12.09 -18.70
CA PHE A 237 6.96 11.83 -18.64
C PHE A 237 7.41 10.87 -19.73
N LEU A 238 6.60 9.85 -20.03
CA LEU A 238 6.87 8.88 -21.09
C LEU A 238 6.87 9.51 -22.49
N VAL A 239 6.05 10.55 -22.71
CA VAL A 239 6.01 11.26 -24.00
C VAL A 239 7.14 12.27 -24.12
N SER A 240 7.52 12.94 -23.03
CA SER A 240 8.47 14.06 -23.07
C SER A 240 9.92 13.63 -22.81
N TYR A 241 10.14 12.78 -21.79
CA TYR A 241 11.45 12.37 -21.27
C TYR A 241 11.44 10.89 -20.83
N PRO A 242 11.20 9.93 -21.75
CA PRO A 242 11.00 8.53 -21.40
C PRO A 242 12.22 7.88 -20.76
N ILE A 243 13.43 8.22 -21.22
CA ILE A 243 14.67 7.62 -20.73
C ILE A 243 14.95 8.09 -19.31
N GLU A 244 14.82 9.38 -19.07
CA GLU A 244 15.02 10.04 -17.79
C GLU A 244 14.00 9.53 -16.77
N TYR A 245 12.73 9.41 -17.18
CA TYR A 245 11.69 8.84 -16.34
C TYR A 245 12.00 7.41 -15.93
N ILE A 246 12.19 6.50 -16.89
CA ILE A 246 12.35 5.07 -16.60
C ILE A 246 13.63 4.82 -15.79
N SER A 247 14.76 5.43 -16.19
CA SER A 247 16.06 5.21 -15.54
C SER A 247 16.12 5.76 -14.10
N ARG A 248 15.30 6.77 -13.77
CA ARG A 248 15.24 7.37 -12.43
C ARG A 248 14.17 6.73 -11.56
N ALA A 249 12.94 6.62 -12.06
CA ALA A 249 11.79 6.09 -11.34
C ALA A 249 11.94 4.60 -10.99
N PHE A 250 12.62 3.84 -11.85
CA PHE A 250 12.83 2.39 -11.69
C PHE A 250 14.33 2.05 -11.62
N ASN A 251 15.10 2.84 -10.87
CA ASN A 251 16.55 2.69 -10.76
C ASN A 251 16.95 1.51 -9.86
N LEU A 252 17.14 0.33 -10.46
CA LEU A 252 17.64 -0.87 -9.77
C LEU A 252 19.14 -0.82 -9.42
N GLY A 253 19.90 0.13 -10.00
CA GLY A 253 21.34 0.30 -9.76
C GLY A 253 21.66 1.22 -8.58
N ARG A 254 20.65 1.79 -7.91
CA ARG A 254 20.84 2.71 -6.78
C ARG A 254 21.48 1.98 -5.59
N VAL A 255 22.60 2.51 -5.13
CA VAL A 255 23.27 2.05 -3.91
C VAL A 255 22.83 2.91 -2.73
N PHE A 256 22.41 2.26 -1.64
CA PHE A 256 22.07 2.97 -0.41
C PHE A 256 23.34 3.45 0.29
N ILE A 257 23.24 4.57 1.00
CA ILE A 257 24.34 5.10 1.81
C ILE A 257 24.35 4.36 3.15
N HIS A 258 25.48 3.77 3.53
CA HIS A 258 25.60 2.99 4.77
C HIS A 258 25.23 3.80 6.02
N PHE A 259 25.51 5.11 6.00
CA PHE A 259 25.16 6.03 7.07
C PHE A 259 23.68 5.92 7.47
N TRP A 260 22.77 5.87 6.49
CA TRP A 260 21.31 5.79 6.68
C TRP A 260 20.77 4.36 6.84
N SER A 261 21.62 3.33 6.72
CA SER A 261 21.20 1.95 6.86
C SER A 261 20.87 1.63 8.31
N VAL A 262 19.66 1.16 8.58
CA VAL A 262 19.26 0.74 9.93
C VAL A 262 19.39 -0.77 10.12
N ASN A 263 18.82 -1.55 9.19
CA ASN A 263 18.79 -3.01 9.32
C ASN A 263 20.16 -3.66 9.08
N PHE A 264 21.05 -3.01 8.32
CA PHE A 264 22.40 -3.52 8.03
C PHE A 264 23.49 -2.65 8.66
N LYS A 265 23.17 -1.86 9.70
CA LYS A 265 24.16 -0.97 10.35
C LYS A 265 25.34 -1.74 10.94
N PHE A 266 25.13 -3.00 11.33
CA PHE A 266 26.15 -3.90 11.86
C PHE A 266 27.14 -4.42 10.80
N ILE A 267 26.84 -4.26 9.51
CA ILE A 267 27.72 -4.66 8.41
C ILE A 267 28.71 -3.53 8.13
N ARG A 268 29.97 -3.85 7.83
CA ARG A 268 30.98 -2.84 7.46
C ARG A 268 30.61 -2.15 6.15
N GLU A 269 30.86 -0.84 6.07
CA GLU A 269 30.50 -0.03 4.90
C GLU A 269 31.02 -0.59 3.56
N PRO A 270 32.29 -1.04 3.42
CA PRO A 270 32.78 -1.60 2.16
C PRO A 270 32.00 -2.84 1.69
N ILE A 271 31.48 -3.63 2.64
CA ILE A 271 30.66 -4.81 2.33
C ILE A 271 29.25 -4.36 1.96
N PHE A 272 28.68 -3.41 2.70
CA PHE A 272 27.32 -2.92 2.47
C PHE A 272 27.12 -2.31 1.08
N VAL A 273 28.09 -1.55 0.58
CA VAL A 273 28.01 -0.92 -0.75
C VAL A 273 28.47 -1.84 -1.90
N SER A 274 28.94 -3.05 -1.58
CA SER A 274 29.45 -4.00 -2.57
C SER A 274 28.34 -4.60 -3.43
N LYS A 275 28.65 -4.87 -4.71
CA LYS A 275 27.69 -5.51 -5.64
C LYS A 275 27.44 -6.96 -5.24
N GLU A 276 28.48 -7.61 -4.73
CA GLU A 276 28.47 -8.99 -4.26
C GLU A 276 27.44 -9.18 -3.14
N PHE A 277 27.40 -8.25 -2.17
CA PHE A 277 26.42 -8.28 -1.09
C PHE A 277 24.99 -8.10 -1.60
N ALA A 278 24.75 -7.12 -2.50
CA ALA A 278 23.44 -6.91 -3.09
C ALA A 278 22.93 -8.12 -3.90
N ILE A 279 23.80 -8.72 -4.73
CA ILE A 279 23.48 -9.93 -5.50
C ILE A 279 23.21 -11.12 -4.57
N THR A 280 23.99 -11.27 -3.50
CA THR A 280 23.79 -12.34 -2.51
C THR A 280 22.41 -12.23 -1.85
N LEU A 281 22.00 -11.03 -1.44
CA LEU A 281 20.66 -10.79 -0.88
C LEU A 281 19.55 -11.11 -1.89
N LEU A 282 19.74 -10.74 -3.16
CA LEU A 282 18.78 -11.04 -4.22
C LEU A 282 18.65 -12.56 -4.46
N ILE A 283 19.77 -13.27 -4.56
CA ILE A 283 19.78 -14.73 -4.71
C ILE A 283 19.08 -15.39 -3.52
N ALA A 284 19.42 -14.98 -2.29
CA ALA A 284 18.78 -15.50 -1.09
C ALA A 284 17.25 -15.27 -1.11
N HIS A 285 16.80 -14.08 -1.53
CA HIS A 285 15.38 -13.78 -1.67
C HIS A 285 14.69 -14.69 -2.70
N LEU A 286 15.26 -14.84 -3.89
CA LEU A 286 14.69 -15.69 -4.95
C LEU A 286 14.66 -17.17 -4.54
N VAL A 287 15.73 -17.67 -3.90
CA VAL A 287 15.78 -19.05 -3.37
C VAL A 287 14.67 -19.27 -2.33
N LEU A 288 14.49 -18.34 -1.40
CA LEU A 288 13.40 -18.43 -0.42
C LEU A 288 12.03 -18.45 -1.10
N LEU A 289 11.78 -17.58 -2.09
CA LEU A 289 10.53 -17.59 -2.86
C LEU A 289 10.29 -18.95 -3.54
N ILE A 290 11.31 -19.55 -4.15
CA ILE A 290 11.22 -20.88 -4.79
C ILE A 290 10.89 -21.96 -3.75
N VAL A 291 11.58 -21.96 -2.60
CA VAL A 291 11.34 -22.90 -1.51
C VAL A 291 9.90 -22.79 -1.00
N PHE A 292 9.39 -21.57 -0.80
CA PHE A 292 8.01 -21.35 -0.39
C PHE A 292 7.00 -21.77 -1.47
N ALA A 293 7.29 -21.47 -2.74
CA ALA A 293 6.47 -21.89 -3.86
C ALA A 293 6.31 -23.42 -3.89
N HIS A 294 7.41 -24.18 -3.83
CA HIS A 294 7.37 -25.65 -3.88
C HIS A 294 6.80 -26.29 -2.61
N HIS A 295 7.15 -25.81 -1.42
CA HIS A 295 6.81 -26.52 -0.18
C HIS A 295 5.56 -26.01 0.55
N LYS A 296 5.07 -24.82 0.23
CA LYS A 296 3.94 -24.21 0.92
C LYS A 296 2.82 -23.74 -0.01
N TRP A 297 3.13 -23.05 -1.10
CA TRP A 297 2.09 -22.39 -1.92
C TRP A 297 1.54 -23.27 -3.03
N CYS A 298 2.37 -24.06 -3.71
CA CYS A 298 2.01 -24.88 -4.88
C CYS A 298 1.90 -26.38 -4.56
N LYS A 299 1.74 -26.73 -3.28
CA LYS A 299 1.23 -28.05 -2.92
C LYS A 299 -0.19 -28.26 -3.43
#